data_AF-A0A941AE72-F1
#
_entry.id   AF-A0A941AE72-F1
#
_cell.length_a   1.000
_cell.length_b   1.000
_cell.length_c   1.000
_cell.angle_alpha   90.00
_cell.angle_beta   90.00
_cell.angle_gamma   90.00
#
_symmetry.space_group_name_H-M   'P 1'
#
loop_
_entity.id
_entity.type
_entity.pdbx_description
1 polymer ?
#
loop_
_entity_poly.entity_id
_entity_poly.type
_entity_poly.pdbx_seq_one_letter_code
_entity_poly.pdbx_strand_id
1 'polypeptide(L)'
;MRYESRPVEVVDLALNASEDRVVGSLDLEAAIREGSRKFEMGVLGKANGNVLYIDEVNLLDDHVVDVLLDVAVSGVNVVMREGVSYRHPSRFLLVGTMNPEEGELRPQLLDRFGLCVEISGERDV
;
A
#
# COMPACT_ATOMS: atom_id res chain seq x y z
N MET A 1 -9.85 18.20 -22.80
CA MET A 1 -9.60 16.96 -22.05
C MET A 1 -10.95 16.38 -21.66
N ARG A 2 -11.29 15.18 -22.15
CA ARG A 2 -12.46 14.44 -21.63
C ARG A 2 -11.96 13.63 -20.44
N TYR A 3 -12.54 13.83 -19.27
CA TYR A 3 -12.34 12.94 -18.13
C TYR A 3 -13.29 11.75 -18.31
N GLU A 4 -12.74 10.58 -18.60
CA GLU A 4 -13.51 9.34 -18.46
C GLU A 4 -13.65 9.03 -16.98
N SER A 5 -14.89 8.99 -16.51
CA SER A 5 -15.23 8.53 -15.16
C SER A 5 -15.09 7.01 -15.15
N ARG A 6 -14.06 6.51 -14.48
CA ARG A 6 -14.00 5.09 -14.07
C ARG A 6 -14.35 5.00 -12.59
N PRO A 7 -15.03 3.91 -12.16
CA PRO A 7 -15.22 3.67 -10.74
C PRO A 7 -13.85 3.55 -10.05
N VAL A 8 -13.73 4.21 -8.90
CA VAL A 8 -12.59 4.08 -8.00
C VAL A 8 -12.93 2.99 -7.00
N GLU A 9 -12.02 2.04 -6.81
CA GLU A 9 -12.15 1.02 -5.78
C GLU A 9 -11.40 1.42 -4.52
N VAL A 10 -11.87 0.92 -3.37
CA VAL A 10 -11.13 0.97 -2.12
C VAL A 10 -10.47 -0.39 -1.94
N VAL A 11 -9.15 -0.38 -1.82
CA VAL A 11 -8.33 -1.57 -1.60
C VAL A 11 -7.88 -1.54 -0.16
N ASP A 12 -8.29 -2.51 0.64
CA ASP A 12 -7.91 -2.61 2.05
C ASP A 12 -6.56 -3.31 2.21
N LEU A 13 -5.74 -2.78 3.11
CA LEU A 13 -4.53 -3.44 3.58
C LEU A 13 -4.77 -4.06 4.97
N ALA A 14 -4.54 -5.36 5.08
CA ALA A 14 -4.56 -6.04 6.37
C ALA A 14 -3.33 -5.66 7.20
N LEU A 15 -3.54 -5.41 8.51
CA LEU A 15 -2.48 -5.07 9.46
C LEU A 15 -1.35 -6.10 9.53
N ASN A 16 -1.67 -7.37 9.36
CA ASN A 16 -0.72 -8.49 9.39
C ASN A 16 -0.24 -8.92 7.99
N ALA A 17 -0.39 -8.07 6.98
CA ALA A 17 0.05 -8.39 5.63
C ALA A 17 1.58 -8.48 5.59
N SER A 18 2.08 -9.63 5.13
CA SER A 18 3.51 -9.77 4.85
C SER A 18 3.96 -8.83 3.73
N GLU A 19 5.26 -8.51 3.70
CA GLU A 19 5.86 -7.70 2.63
C GLU A 19 5.46 -8.21 1.23
N ASP A 20 5.55 -9.52 1.00
CA ASP A 20 5.18 -10.15 -0.28
C ASP A 20 3.72 -9.94 -0.66
N ARG A 21 2.79 -9.87 0.32
CA ARG A 21 1.39 -9.55 0.04
C ARG A 21 1.21 -8.08 -0.33
N VAL A 22 2.03 -7.19 0.23
CA VAL A 22 2.00 -5.75 -0.04
C VAL A 22 2.60 -5.45 -1.41
N VAL A 23 3.85 -5.83 -1.63
CA VAL A 23 4.63 -5.49 -2.83
C VAL A 23 4.42 -6.48 -3.98
N GLY A 24 4.01 -7.70 -3.68
CA GLY A 24 3.94 -8.80 -4.65
C GLY A 24 5.16 -9.70 -4.58
N SER A 25 5.05 -10.89 -5.18
CA SER A 25 6.09 -11.91 -5.16
C SER A 25 6.44 -12.38 -6.58
N LEU A 26 7.62 -13.00 -6.71
CA LEU A 26 8.08 -13.62 -7.94
C LEU A 26 8.10 -15.13 -7.75
N ASP A 27 7.30 -15.87 -8.53
CA ASP A 27 7.36 -17.33 -8.55
C ASP A 27 8.54 -17.77 -9.44
N LEU A 28 9.65 -18.03 -8.77
CA LEU A 28 10.89 -18.47 -9.40
C LEU A 28 10.86 -19.96 -9.75
N GLU A 29 10.08 -20.78 -9.02
CA GLU A 29 9.95 -22.20 -9.34
C GLU A 29 9.25 -22.39 -10.68
N ALA A 30 8.18 -21.63 -10.94
CA ALA A 30 7.53 -21.57 -12.24
C ALA A 30 8.47 -21.01 -13.32
N ALA A 31 9.30 -20.02 -12.98
CA ALA A 31 10.28 -19.47 -13.92
C ALA A 31 11.31 -20.52 -14.36
N ILE A 32 11.75 -21.40 -13.45
CA ILE A 32 12.72 -22.46 -13.73
C ILE A 32 12.07 -23.65 -14.44
N ARG A 33 10.87 -24.08 -14.02
CA ARG A 33 10.19 -25.26 -14.58
C ARG A 33 9.49 -24.99 -15.90
N GLU A 34 8.85 -23.83 -16.05
CA GLU A 34 7.99 -23.49 -17.20
C GLU A 34 8.65 -22.47 -18.13
N GLY A 35 9.82 -21.92 -17.77
CA GLY A 35 10.46 -20.82 -18.51
C GLY A 35 9.68 -19.51 -18.47
N SER A 36 8.62 -19.42 -17.66
CA SER A 36 7.73 -18.26 -17.55
C SER A 36 7.84 -17.61 -16.18
N ARG A 37 8.27 -16.34 -16.14
CA ARG A 37 8.33 -15.56 -14.89
C ARG A 37 6.91 -15.15 -14.51
N LYS A 38 6.33 -15.77 -13.49
CA LYS A 38 5.02 -15.36 -12.95
C LYS A 38 5.24 -14.40 -11.80
N PHE A 39 4.79 -13.17 -11.97
CA PHE A 39 4.73 -12.18 -10.90
C PHE A 39 3.33 -12.23 -10.28
N GLU A 40 3.26 -12.45 -8.96
CA GLU A 40 2.02 -12.33 -8.22
C GLU A 40 1.85 -10.90 -7.75
N MET A 41 0.77 -10.26 -8.20
CA MET A 41 0.52 -8.86 -7.90
C MET A 41 0.09 -8.67 -6.44
N GLY A 42 0.85 -7.86 -5.71
CA GLY A 42 0.53 -7.44 -4.36
C GLY A 42 -0.57 -6.38 -4.27
N VAL A 43 -0.89 -5.96 -3.05
CA VAL A 43 -1.87 -4.90 -2.74
C VAL A 43 -1.53 -3.60 -3.46
N LEU A 44 -0.26 -3.21 -3.53
CA LEU A 44 0.17 -1.98 -4.22
C LEU A 44 -0.18 -1.99 -5.71
N GLY A 45 -0.09 -3.14 -6.37
CA GLY A 45 -0.51 -3.26 -7.77
C GLY A 45 -2.02 -3.11 -7.96
N LYS A 46 -2.81 -3.69 -7.04
CA LYS A 46 -4.28 -3.55 -7.03
C LYS A 46 -4.73 -2.13 -6.72
N ALA A 47 -3.99 -1.44 -5.85
CA ALA A 47 -4.26 -0.06 -5.49
C ALA A 47 -3.95 0.93 -6.62
N ASN A 48 -3.24 0.53 -7.69
CA ASN A 48 -2.87 1.43 -8.76
C ASN A 48 -4.10 2.12 -9.40
N GLY A 49 -4.19 3.42 -9.17
CA GLY A 49 -5.27 4.28 -9.63
C GLY A 49 -6.51 4.27 -8.73
N ASN A 50 -6.42 3.69 -7.54
CA ASN A 50 -7.50 3.48 -6.59
C ASN A 50 -7.15 4.12 -5.23
N VAL A 51 -8.02 3.93 -4.23
CA VAL A 51 -7.73 4.29 -2.84
C VAL A 51 -7.12 3.06 -2.16
N LEU A 52 -6.00 3.25 -1.46
CA LEU A 52 -5.45 2.28 -0.52
C LEU A 52 -5.89 2.69 0.89
N TYR A 53 -6.74 1.89 1.51
CA TYR A 53 -7.19 2.09 2.87
C TYR A 53 -6.37 1.24 3.84
N ILE A 54 -6.00 1.84 4.96
CA ILE A 54 -5.31 1.16 6.06
C ILE A 54 -6.05 1.51 7.34
N ASP A 55 -6.52 0.49 8.04
CA ASP A 55 -7.03 0.68 9.38
C ASP A 55 -5.87 0.74 10.37
N GLU A 56 -5.91 1.66 11.33
CA GLU A 56 -4.96 1.76 12.44
C GLU A 56 -3.49 1.70 12.00
N VAL A 57 -3.07 2.67 11.18
CA VAL A 57 -1.71 2.73 10.62
C VAL A 57 -0.60 2.66 11.68
N ASN A 58 -0.90 3.00 12.93
CA ASN A 58 0.00 2.89 14.07
C ASN A 58 0.39 1.43 14.40
N LEU A 59 -0.39 0.45 13.97
CA LEU A 59 -0.16 -0.98 14.23
C LEU A 59 0.60 -1.69 13.10
N LEU A 60 0.87 -1.03 11.98
CA LEU A 60 1.64 -1.62 10.89
C LEU A 60 3.13 -1.75 11.22
N ASP A 61 3.70 -2.87 10.78
CA ASP A 61 5.14 -3.13 10.79
C ASP A 61 5.93 -2.01 10.10
N ASP A 62 7.02 -1.56 10.73
CA ASP A 62 7.85 -0.44 10.28
C ASP A 62 8.23 -0.56 8.79
N HIS A 63 8.68 -1.75 8.39
CA HIS A 63 9.13 -2.00 7.03
C HIS A 63 7.98 -1.86 6.01
N VAL A 64 6.74 -2.23 6.39
CA VAL A 64 5.58 -2.14 5.49
C VAL A 64 5.27 -0.68 5.26
N VAL A 65 5.23 0.11 6.33
CA VAL A 65 4.91 1.53 6.24
C VAL A 65 5.94 2.29 5.41
N ASP A 66 7.23 2.01 5.59
CA ASP A 66 8.30 2.64 4.81
C ASP A 66 8.12 2.40 3.30
N VAL A 67 7.88 1.14 2.92
CA VAL A 67 7.66 0.78 1.51
C VAL A 67 6.40 1.43 0.96
N LEU A 68 5.30 1.45 1.73
CA LEU A 68 4.05 2.08 1.31
C LEU A 68 4.23 3.57 1.04
N LEU A 69 4.89 4.29 1.94
CA LEU A 69 5.11 5.72 1.80
C LEU A 69 6.08 6.05 0.66
N ASP A 70 7.12 5.24 0.46
CA ASP A 70 8.03 5.40 -0.67
C ASP A 70 7.32 5.18 -2.01
N VAL A 71 6.41 4.20 -2.09
CA VAL A 71 5.61 3.94 -3.30
C VAL A 71 4.52 5.00 -3.49
N ALA A 72 3.90 5.52 -2.42
CA ALA A 72 2.93 6.61 -2.50
C ALA A 72 3.57 7.89 -3.08
N VAL A 73 4.83 8.17 -2.74
CA VAL A 73 5.59 9.31 -3.28
C VAL A 73 6.09 9.04 -4.70
N SER A 74 6.71 7.88 -4.95
CA SER A 74 7.33 7.57 -6.25
C SER A 74 6.32 7.19 -7.34
N GLY A 75 5.15 6.67 -6.95
CA GLY A 75 4.11 6.16 -7.84
C GLY A 75 4.46 4.86 -8.56
N VAL A 76 5.54 4.18 -8.18
CA VAL A 76 6.03 2.95 -8.82
C VAL A 76 6.43 1.96 -7.75
N ASN A 77 5.87 0.76 -7.81
CA ASN A 77 6.31 -0.35 -6.95
C ASN A 77 7.45 -1.11 -7.64
N VAL A 78 8.48 -1.46 -6.87
CA VAL A 78 9.67 -2.18 -7.35
C VAL A 78 9.90 -3.38 -6.45
N VAL A 79 9.81 -4.58 -7.03
CA VAL A 79 10.05 -5.84 -6.33
C VAL A 79 11.39 -6.41 -6.78
N MET A 80 12.28 -6.66 -5.82
CA MET A 80 13.59 -7.26 -6.06
C MET A 80 13.72 -8.58 -5.31
N ARG A 81 13.92 -9.68 -6.03
CA ARG A 81 14.17 -11.02 -5.47
C ARG A 81 15.28 -11.70 -6.27
N GLU A 82 16.31 -12.18 -5.58
CA GLU A 82 17.38 -13.01 -6.15
C GLU A 82 18.03 -12.44 -7.44
N GLY A 83 18.24 -11.12 -7.49
CA GLY A 83 18.84 -10.44 -8.64
C GLY A 83 17.89 -10.17 -9.81
N VAL A 84 16.61 -10.53 -9.70
CA VAL A 84 15.55 -10.15 -10.63
C VAL A 84 14.79 -8.94 -10.09
N SER A 85 14.53 -7.96 -10.94
CA SER A 85 13.68 -6.81 -10.62
C SER A 85 12.42 -6.80 -11.47
N TYR A 86 11.28 -6.54 -10.83
CA TYR A 86 9.99 -6.28 -11.47
C TYR A 86 9.48 -4.92 -11.03
N ARG A 87 8.92 -4.14 -11.97
CA ARG A 87 8.48 -2.76 -11.71
C ARG A 87 7.13 -2.52 -12.35
N HIS A 88 6.20 -1.90 -11.63
CA HIS A 88 4.91 -1.51 -12.17
C HIS A 88 4.39 -0.19 -11.57
N PRO A 89 3.53 0.55 -12.30
CA PRO A 89 2.85 1.73 -11.74
C PRO A 89 2.02 1.35 -10.50
N SER A 90 2.01 2.23 -9.51
CA SER A 90 1.30 2.07 -8.25
C SER A 90 0.92 3.45 -7.70
N ARG A 91 0.06 4.16 -8.43
CA ARG A 91 -0.36 5.54 -8.11
C ARG A 91 -1.72 5.52 -7.41
N PHE A 92 -1.74 5.63 -6.10
CA PHE A 92 -2.96 5.53 -5.30
C PHE A 92 -3.14 6.73 -4.37
N LEU A 93 -4.36 6.92 -3.88
CA LEU A 93 -4.62 7.79 -2.73
C LEU A 93 -4.51 6.95 -1.47
N LEU A 94 -3.59 7.29 -0.58
CA LEU A 94 -3.43 6.63 0.71
C LEU A 94 -4.38 7.26 1.74
N VAL A 95 -5.20 6.44 2.39
CA VAL A 95 -6.07 6.84 3.50
C VAL A 95 -5.79 5.91 4.67
N GLY A 96 -5.37 6.48 5.80
CA GLY A 96 -5.11 5.74 7.02
C GLY A 96 -5.98 6.27 8.17
N THR A 97 -6.55 5.37 8.96
CA THR A 97 -7.09 5.72 10.29
C THR A 97 -6.03 5.47 11.35
N MET A 98 -6.15 6.11 12.50
CA MET A 98 -5.33 5.80 13.67
C MET A 98 -6.19 5.92 14.93
N ASN A 99 -5.94 5.05 15.89
CA ASN A 99 -6.50 5.17 17.23
C ASN A 99 -5.36 5.50 18.22
N PRO A 100 -5.29 6.73 18.75
CA PRO A 100 -4.27 7.11 19.73
C PRO A 100 -4.27 6.26 21.00
N GLU A 101 -5.39 5.60 21.31
CA GLU A 101 -5.49 4.67 22.45
C GLU A 101 -4.75 3.34 22.20
N GLU A 102 -4.64 2.93 20.94
CA GLU A 102 -3.96 1.68 20.54
C GLU A 102 -2.47 1.89 20.27
N GLY A 103 -2.02 3.13 20.18
CA GLY A 103 -0.61 3.48 20.08
C GLY A 103 -0.39 4.87 19.51
N GLU A 104 0.78 5.44 19.81
CA GLU A 104 1.19 6.70 19.20
C GLU A 104 1.69 6.48 17.77
N LEU A 105 1.28 7.36 16.87
CA LEU A 105 1.85 7.38 15.53
C LEU A 105 3.30 7.88 15.60
N ARG A 106 4.22 7.12 15.01
CA ARG A 106 5.64 7.49 14.94
C ARG A 106 5.79 8.86 14.25
N PRO A 107 6.61 9.80 14.76
CA PRO A 107 6.77 11.14 14.19
C PRO A 107 7.16 11.15 12.70
N GLN A 108 7.95 10.17 12.27
CA GLN A 108 8.40 10.04 10.88
C GLN A 108 7.23 9.77 9.91
N LEU A 109 6.14 9.18 10.40
CA LEU A 109 4.94 8.93 9.61
C LEU A 109 4.14 10.22 9.46
N LEU A 110 3.99 10.99 10.55
CA LEU A 110 3.33 12.30 10.53
C LEU A 110 3.97 13.24 9.50
N ASP A 111 5.31 13.26 9.43
CA ASP A 111 6.04 14.08 8.47
C ASP A 111 5.79 13.69 7.00
N ARG A 112 5.31 12.47 6.74
CA ARG A 112 5.07 11.93 5.40
C ARG A 112 3.60 11.92 4.99
N PHE A 113 2.67 12.12 5.92
CA PHE A 113 1.26 12.36 5.59
C PHE A 113 1.03 13.83 5.24
N GLY A 114 0.52 14.08 4.03
CA GLY A 114 0.25 15.45 3.56
C GLY A 114 -0.98 16.11 4.18
N LEU A 115 -1.87 15.32 4.79
CA LEU A 115 -3.08 15.80 5.44
C LEU A 115 -3.39 14.92 6.66
N CYS A 116 -3.70 15.54 7.79
CA CYS A 116 -4.20 14.89 8.99
C CYS A 116 -5.48 15.61 9.43
N VAL A 117 -6.53 14.85 9.73
CA VAL A 117 -7.84 15.38 10.14
C VAL A 117 -8.27 14.62 11.40
N GLU A 118 -8.61 15.37 12.45
CA GLU A 118 -9.22 14.80 13.65
C GLU A 118 -10.71 14.57 13.41
N ILE A 119 -11.16 13.34 13.59
CA ILE A 119 -12.56 12.96 13.43
C ILE A 119 -13.16 12.76 14.82
N SER A 120 -14.24 13.49 15.11
CA SER A 120 -15.06 13.25 16.32
C SER A 120 -16.22 12.33 15.96
N GLY A 121 -16.56 11.41 16.87
CA GLY A 121 -17.77 10.59 16.74
C GLY A 121 -19.03 11.46 16.61
N GLU A 122 -20.00 10.95 15.85
CA GLU A 122 -21.30 11.60 15.69
C GLU A 122 -21.96 11.72 17.08
N ARG A 123 -22.09 12.95 17.57
CA ARG A 123 -22.92 13.22 18.76
C ARG A 123 -24.35 13.19 18.26
N ASP A 124 -25.13 12.19 18.69
CA ASP A 124 -26.54 11.97 18.36
C ASP A 124 -27.25 13.30 18.03
N VAL A 125 -27.70 13.44 16.78
CA VAL A 125 -28.56 14.54 16.33
C VAL A 125 -29.99 14.31 16.75
#